data_AF-A0A924BJR6-F1
#
_entry.id   AF-A0A924BJR6-F1
#
_cell.length_a   1.000
_cell.length_b   1.000
_cell.length_c   1.000
_cell.angle_alpha   90.00
_cell.angle_beta   90.00
_cell.angle_gamma   90.00
#
_symmetry.space_group_name_H-M   'P 1'
#
loop_
_entity.id
_entity.type
_entity.pdbx_description
1 polymer ?
#
loop_
_entity_poly.entity_id
_entity_poly.type
_entity_poly.pdbx_seq_one_letter_code
_entity_poly.pdbx_strand_id
1 'polypeptide(L)' 'GICLGGSSAVNIAGAIRMAQEMGPGKTIVTILCDYGNRYQSKLFNPAFLKEKGLPVPKWLDRAPQNIPTVYEDA' A
#
# COMPACT_ATOMS: atom_id res chain seq x y z
N GLY A 1 -2.97 -7.47 5.76
CA GLY A 1 -1.98 -8.55 5.83
C GLY A 1 -0.63 -8.03 6.27
N ILE A 2 0.02 -7.19 5.46
CA ILE A 2 1.31 -6.55 5.77
C ILE A 2 1.30 -5.16 5.10
N CYS A 3 1.61 -4.07 5.82
CA CYS A 3 1.64 -2.71 5.27
C CYS A 3 3.09 -2.21 5.24
N LEU A 4 3.64 -1.95 4.05
CA LEU A 4 5.08 -1.76 3.84
C LEU A 4 5.42 -0.45 3.15
N GLY A 5 6.68 -0.04 3.26
CA GLY A 5 7.25 1.08 2.50
C GLY A 5 7.43 0.77 1.01
N GLY A 6 7.73 1.83 0.23
CA GLY A 6 7.84 1.75 -1.22
C GLY A 6 8.98 0.84 -1.72
N SER A 7 10.10 0.76 -0.99
CA SER A 7 11.24 -0.11 -1.35
C SER A 7 10.86 -1.58 -1.36
N SER A 8 10.04 -2.03 -0.41
CA SER A 8 9.52 -3.40 -0.39
C SER A 8 8.68 -3.72 -1.63
N ALA A 9 7.88 -2.75 -2.13
CA ALA A 9 7.10 -2.94 -3.35
C ALA A 9 7.99 -3.10 -4.59
N VAL A 10 9.07 -2.32 -4.69
CA VAL A 10 10.07 -2.44 -5.76
C VAL A 10 10.77 -3.81 -5.71
N ASN A 11 11.16 -4.24 -4.52
CA ASN A 11 11.76 -5.56 -4.29
C ASN A 11 10.84 -6.71 -4.69
N ILE A 12 9.54 -6.63 -4.37
CA ILE A 12 8.53 -7.61 -4.79
C ILE A 12 8.36 -7.62 -6.31
N ALA A 13 8.28 -6.44 -6.94
CA ALA A 13 8.17 -6.34 -8.40
C ALA A 13 9.38 -6.99 -9.10
N GLY A 14 10.59 -6.76 -8.59
CA GLY A 14 11.80 -7.43 -9.07
C GLY A 14 11.77 -8.94 -8.87
N ALA A 15 11.34 -9.41 -7.70
CA ALA A 15 11.24 -10.84 -7.41
C ALA A 15 10.24 -11.57 -8.32
N ILE A 16 9.09 -10.94 -8.62
CA ILE A 16 8.09 -11.47 -9.56
C ILE A 16 8.70 -11.58 -10.96
N ARG A 17 9.36 -10.52 -11.44
CA ARG A 17 10.00 -10.51 -12.76
C ARG A 17 11.10 -11.58 -12.86
N MET A 18 11.93 -11.69 -11.83
CA MET A 18 12.97 -12.73 -11.76
C MET A 18 12.36 -14.14 -11.80
N ALA A 19 11.27 -14.39 -11.07
CA ALA A 19 10.58 -15.68 -11.11
C ALA A 19 10.02 -16.01 -12.50
N GLN A 20 9.54 -15.01 -13.24
CA GLN A 20 9.09 -15.18 -14.62
C GLN A 20 10.25 -15.52 -15.57
N GLU A 21 11.40 -14.85 -15.41
CA GLU A 21 12.59 -15.06 -16.25
C GLU A 21 13.27 -16.42 -15.96
N MET A 22 13.29 -16.88 -14.71
CA MET A 22 13.94 -18.14 -14.31
C MET A 22 13.06 -19.39 -14.54
N GLY A 23 11.75 -19.21 -14.69
CA GLY A 23 10.79 -20.31 -14.85
C GLY A 23 10.36 -20.99 -13.54
N PRO A 24 9.42 -21.95 -13.61
CA PRO A 24 8.79 -22.57 -12.43
C PRO A 24 9.74 -23.45 -11.63
N GLY A 25 9.39 -23.72 -10.37
CA GLY A 25 10.13 -24.61 -9.47
C GLY A 25 11.33 -23.96 -8.75
N LYS A 26 11.48 -22.64 -8.85
CA LYS A 26 12.52 -21.87 -8.15
C LYS A 26 11.97 -21.19 -6.90
N THR A 27 12.80 -21.08 -5.87
CA THR A 27 12.50 -20.29 -4.67
C THR A 27 13.21 -18.95 -4.77
N ILE A 28 12.44 -17.86 -4.73
CA ILE A 28 12.96 -16.49 -4.74
C ILE A 28 12.73 -15.87 -3.37
N VAL A 29 13.76 -15.25 -2.82
CA VAL A 29 13.70 -14.52 -1.55
C VAL A 29 14.00 -13.05 -1.83
N THR A 30 13.24 -12.15 -1.20
CA THR A 30 13.48 -10.71 -1.27
C THR A 30 13.22 -10.06 0.09
N ILE A 31 13.65 -8.81 0.25
CA ILE A 31 13.62 -8.11 1.55
C ILE A 31 12.41 -7.18 1.63
N LEU A 32 11.69 -7.27 2.76
CA LEU A 32 10.65 -6.32 3.16
C LEU A 32 11.29 -5.32 4.14
N CYS A 33 11.65 -4.14 3.65
CA CYS A 33 12.60 -3.26 4.32
C CYS A 33 12.04 -2.59 5.57
N ASP A 34 10.80 -2.10 5.52
CA ASP A 34 10.13 -1.44 6.64
C ASP A 34 8.62 -1.32 6.46
N TYR A 35 7.95 -0.83 7.51
CA TYR A 35 6.51 -0.61 7.57
C TYR A 35 6.06 0.63 6.79
N GLY A 36 4.85 0.55 6.24
CA GLY A 36 4.23 1.61 5.45
C GLY A 36 3.77 2.84 6.25
N ASN A 37 3.63 2.72 7.57
CA ASN A 37 3.19 3.80 8.47
C ASN A 37 4.12 5.04 8.38
N ARG A 38 5.43 4.83 8.16
CA ARG A 38 6.41 5.91 8.01
C ARG A 38 6.15 6.79 6.78
N TYR A 39 5.38 6.28 5.82
CA TYR A 39 5.08 6.93 4.54
C TYR A 39 3.61 7.34 4.41
N GLN A 40 2.84 7.33 5.50
CA GLN A 40 1.40 7.58 5.49
C GLN A 40 1.02 8.93 4.85
N SER A 41 1.81 9.99 5.08
CA SER A 41 1.53 11.32 4.55
C SER A 41 1.68 11.45 3.03
N LYS A 42 2.29 10.45 2.37
CA LYS A 42 2.52 10.40 0.92
C LYS A 42 2.00 9.11 0.29
N LEU A 43 2.68 7.99 0.53
CA LEU A 43 2.41 6.69 -0.12
C LEU A 43 1.00 6.15 0.16
N PHE A 44 0.38 6.55 1.27
CA PHE A 44 -0.99 6.19 1.64
C PHE A 44 -1.89 7.42 1.82
N ASN A 45 -1.58 8.52 1.13
CA ASN A 45 -2.38 9.73 1.13
C ASN A 45 -3.10 9.91 -0.21
N PRO A 46 -4.44 9.78 -0.27
CA PRO A 46 -5.20 9.93 -1.51
C PRO A 46 -4.98 11.26 -2.23
N ALA A 47 -4.87 12.38 -1.51
CA ALA A 47 -4.66 13.68 -2.12
C ALA A 47 -3.30 13.75 -2.81
N PHE A 48 -2.24 13.31 -2.12
CA PHE A 48 -0.89 13.25 -2.68
C PHE A 48 -0.81 12.31 -3.90
N LEU A 49 -1.44 11.13 -3.81
CA LEU A 49 -1.45 10.16 -4.91
C LEU A 49 -2.19 10.71 -6.14
N LYS A 50 -3.36 11.34 -5.96
CA LYS A 50 -4.11 11.99 -7.04
C LYS A 50 -3.33 13.14 -7.68
N GLU A 51 -2.68 13.98 -6.87
CA GLU A 51 -1.83 15.07 -7.37
C GLU A 51 -0.68 14.54 -8.25
N LYS A 52 -0.15 13.35 -7.95
CA LYS A 52 0.92 12.70 -8.73
C LYS A 52 0.41 11.79 -9.85
N GLY A 53 -0.90 11.70 -10.07
CA GLY A 53 -1.48 10.79 -11.07
C GLY A 53 -1.24 9.30 -10.75
N LEU A 54 -1.07 8.97 -9.47
CA LEU A 54 -0.80 7.61 -8.99
C LEU A 54 -2.08 6.90 -8.53
N PRO A 55 -2.13 5.56 -8.59
CA PRO A 55 -3.28 4.80 -8.13
C PRO A 55 -3.54 5.00 -6.64
N VAL A 56 -4.80 5.23 -6.29
CA VAL A 56 -5.25 5.36 -4.89
C VAL A 56 -5.73 4.01 -4.37
N PRO A 57 -5.33 3.58 -3.16
CA PRO A 57 -5.89 2.40 -2.54
C PRO A 57 -7.42 2.48 -2.41
N LYS A 58 -8.14 1.49 -2.94
CA LYS A 58 -9.62 1.49 -3.00
C LYS A 58 -10.30 1.72 -1.64
N TRP A 59 -9.68 1.25 -0.55
CA TRP A 59 -10.23 1.42 0.80
C TRP A 59 -10.08 2.86 1.35
N LEU A 60 -9.19 3.66 0.76
CA LEU A 60 -8.99 5.08 1.06
C LEU A 60 -9.75 6.01 0.10
N ASP A 61 -10.20 5.50 -1.04
CA ASP A 61 -10.96 6.25 -2.04
C ASP A 61 -12.47 6.05 -1.89
N ARG A 62 -12.97 6.23 -0.67
CA ARG A 62 -14.40 6.12 -0.35
C ARG A 62 -14.88 7.33 0.44
N ALA A 63 -16.13 7.71 0.23
CA ALA A 63 -16.79 8.74 1.01
C ALA A 63 -16.78 8.37 2.51
N PRO A 64 -16.79 9.38 3.42
CA PRO A 64 -16.97 9.14 4.84
C PRO A 64 -18.19 8.26 5.10
N GLN A 65 -18.06 7.30 6.01
CA GLN A 65 -19.20 6.51 6.46
C GLN A 65 -20.11 7.42 7.28
N ASN A 66 -21.43 7.26 7.12
CA ASN A 66 -22.39 7.93 7.99
C ASN A 66 -22.39 7.17 9.32
N ILE A 67 -21.57 7.61 10.28
CA ILE A 67 -21.44 6.97 11.59
C ILE A 67 -22.51 7.58 12.52
N PRO A 68 -23.35 6.78 13.20
CA PRO A 68 -24.33 7.31 14.15
C PRO A 68 -23.63 8.12 15.24
N THR A 69 -24.18 9.27 15.58
CA THR A 69 -23.70 10.08 16.71
C THR A 69 -24.08 9.39 18.01
N VAL A 70 -23.10 9.15 18.89
CA VAL A 70 -23.28 8.47 20.19
C VAL A 70 -23.25 9.46 21.36
N TYR A 71 -23.35 10.75 21.07
CA TYR A 71 -23.40 11.81 22.08
C TYR A 71 -24.86 12.11 22.45
N GLU A 72 -25.13 12.34 23.73
CA GLU A 72 -26.39 12.94 24.20
C GLU A 72 -26.22 14.47 24.26
N ASP A 73 -27.25 15.20 23.86
CA ASP A 73 -27.29 16.67 24.01
C ASP A 73 -27.31 17.03 25.50
N ALA A 74 -26.47 17.99 25.91
CA ALA A 74 -26.31 18.44 27.30
C ALA A 74 -27.43 19.35 27.78
#